data_AF-A0A0S3TTD5-F1
#
_entry.id   AF-A0A0S3TTD5-F1
#
_cell.length_a   1.000
_cell.length_b   1.000
_cell.length_c   1.000
_cell.angle_alpha   90.00
_cell.angle_beta   90.00
_cell.angle_gamma   90.00
#
_symmetry.space_group_name_H-M   'P 1'
#
loop_
_entity.id
_entity.type
_entity.pdbx_description
1 polymer ?
#
loop_
_entity_poly.entity_id
_entity_poly.type
_entity_poly.pdbx_seq_one_letter_code
_entity_poly.pdbx_strand_id
1 'polypeptide(L)'
;MLVSDDSKLVTKARFLSTQARDRFPYYQHLEIGYNYRLSSVASAIGPWSVACFTTTDCIKTTQLYDLHLCFGKFTRNRIYAGS
;
A
#
# COMPACT_ATOMS: atom_id res chain seq x y z
N MET A 1 -0.90 5.17 4.90
CA MET A 1 -0.67 6.31 3.98
C MET A 1 -2.03 6.86 3.57
N LEU A 2 -2.26 8.16 3.72
CA LEU A 2 -3.53 8.81 3.34
C LEU A 2 -3.28 9.64 2.08
N VAL A 3 -4.06 9.41 1.02
CA VAL A 3 -4.01 10.15 -0.25
C VAL A 3 -5.43 10.59 -0.59
N SER A 4 -5.60 11.87 -0.90
CA SER A 4 -6.87 12.46 -1.30
C SER A 4 -6.60 13.75 -2.05
N ASP A 5 -7.46 14.09 -3.00
CA ASP A 5 -7.38 15.34 -3.78
C ASP A 5 -7.89 16.56 -3.00
N ASP A 6 -8.66 16.37 -1.93
CA ASP A 6 -9.20 17.47 -1.11
C ASP A 6 -8.26 17.84 0.05
N SER A 7 -7.60 18.99 -0.11
CA SER A 7 -6.68 19.56 0.89
C SER A 7 -7.32 19.85 2.25
N LYS A 8 -8.62 20.18 2.32
CA LYS A 8 -9.31 20.48 3.58
C LYS A 8 -9.49 19.23 4.41
N LEU A 9 -9.90 18.13 3.77
CA LEU A 9 -10.06 16.82 4.41
C LEU A 9 -8.70 16.26 4.86
N VAL A 10 -7.64 16.42 4.06
CA VAL A 10 -6.29 15.99 4.44
C VAL A 10 -5.79 16.74 5.68
N THR A 11 -6.03 18.04 5.78
CA THR A 11 -5.63 18.84 6.94
C THR A 11 -6.36 18.40 8.20
N LYS A 12 -7.69 18.19 8.10
CA LYS A 12 -8.50 17.71 9.23
C LYS A 12 -8.10 16.30 9.66
N ALA A 13 -7.88 15.38 8.71
CA ALA A 13 -7.43 14.03 9.00
C ALA A 13 -6.06 14.01 9.68
N ARG A 14 -5.12 14.87 9.26
CA ARG A 14 -3.82 15.03 9.93
C ARG A 14 -3.97 15.51 11.37
N PHE A 15 -4.81 16.51 11.63
CA PHE A 15 -5.08 16.99 12.98
C PHE A 15 -5.60 15.87 13.89
N LEU A 16 -6.64 15.15 13.44
CA LEU A 16 -7.24 14.05 14.19
C LEU A 16 -6.27 12.88 14.42
N SER A 17 -5.39 12.59 13.47
CA SER A 17 -4.36 11.53 13.58
C SER A 17 -3.27 11.82 14.61
N THR A 18 -3.17 13.06 15.08
CA THR A 18 -2.18 13.53 16.05
C THR A 18 -2.78 13.80 17.42
N GLN A 19 -3.79 13.01 17.80
CA GLN A 19 -4.55 13.17 19.04
C GLN A 19 -5.30 14.51 19.14
N ALA A 20 -5.67 15.14 18.02
CA ALA A 20 -6.44 16.40 18.01
C ALA A 20 -5.86 17.43 19.00
N ARG A 21 -4.53 17.59 18.99
CA ARG A 21 -3.83 18.44 19.96
C ARG A 21 -3.96 19.89 19.53
N ASP A 22 -4.65 20.67 20.36
CA ASP A 22 -4.82 22.11 20.15
C ASP A 22 -3.52 22.89 20.41
N ARG A 23 -3.40 24.07 19.79
CA ARG A 23 -2.21 24.95 19.91
C ARG A 23 -2.27 25.79 21.19
N PHE A 24 -2.40 25.13 22.34
CA PHE A 24 -2.27 25.78 23.64
C PHE A 24 -0.94 25.40 24.30
N PRO A 25 -0.38 26.26 25.18
CA PRO A 25 0.86 25.95 25.91
C PRO A 25 0.69 24.79 26.90
N TYR A 26 -0.56 24.45 27.24
CA TYR A 26 -0.93 23.33 28.10
C TYR A 26 -1.73 22.27 27.32
N TYR A 27 -1.74 21.03 27.80
CA TYR A 27 -2.47 19.93 27.18
C TYR A 27 -3.98 20.16 27.33
N GLN A 28 -4.64 20.57 26.24
CA GLN A 28 -6.08 20.67 26.13
C GLN A 28 -6.51 20.01 24.81
N HIS A 29 -7.62 19.27 24.88
CA HIS A 29 -8.25 18.61 23.74
C HIS A 29 -9.72 19.01 23.71
N LEU A 30 -10.13 19.74 22.67
CA LEU A 30 -11.54 20.09 22.45
C LEU A 30 -12.31 18.98 21.71
N GLU A 31 -11.60 18.18 20.90
CA GLU A 31 -12.15 17.10 20.09
C GLU A 31 -11.44 15.77 20.40
N ILE A 32 -12.14 14.66 20.18
CA ILE A 32 -11.55 13.32 20.34
C ILE A 32 -10.62 13.05 19.15
N GLY A 33 -9.34 12.84 19.44
CA GLY A 33 -8.33 12.45 18.46
C GLY A 33 -7.85 11.02 18.65
N TYR A 34 -7.14 10.52 17.64
CA TYR A 34 -6.53 9.18 17.63
C TYR A 34 -5.02 9.29 17.41
N ASN A 35 -4.27 8.26 17.80
CA ASN A 35 -2.84 8.17 17.49
C ASN A 35 -2.62 7.25 16.29
N TYR A 36 -2.66 7.82 15.09
CA TYR A 36 -2.35 7.12 13.84
C TYR A 36 -0.98 7.49 13.28
N ARG A 37 -0.06 7.98 14.12
CA ARG A 37 1.30 8.29 13.70
C ARG A 37 2.03 7.01 13.32
N LEU A 38 2.61 6.99 12.13
CA LEU A 38 3.51 5.92 11.73
C LEU A 38 4.79 5.99 12.58
N SER A 39 5.24 4.85 13.11
CA SER A 39 6.49 4.80 13.88
C SER A 39 7.68 5.08 12.96
N SER A 40 8.78 5.59 13.52
CA SER A 40 10.03 5.84 12.77
C SER A 40 10.57 4.56 12.12
N VAL A 41 10.50 3.44 12.85
CA VAL A 41 10.91 2.11 12.36
C VAL A 41 10.07 1.67 11.16
N ALA A 42 8.74 1.74 11.25
CA ALA A 42 7.86 1.38 10.14
C ALA A 42 8.01 2.33 8.94
N SER A 43 8.30 3.61 9.20
CA SER A 43 8.53 4.62 8.16
C SER A 43 9.82 4.37 7.37
N ALA A 44 10.84 3.75 7.99
CA ALA A 44 12.08 3.37 7.30
C ALA A 44 11.90 2.15 6.38
N ILE A 45 10.99 1.24 6.74
CA ILE A 45 10.70 0.02 5.96
C ILE A 45 9.85 0.35 4.73
N GLY A 46 8.90 1.29 4.85
CA GLY A 46 7.98 1.67 3.77
C GLY A 46 8.65 1.95 2.42
N PRO A 47 9.67 2.82 2.34
CA PRO A 47 10.44 3.10 1.12
C PRO A 47 11.14 1.87 0.53
N TRP A 48 11.67 0.99 1.38
CA TRP A 48 12.32 -0.25 0.94
C TRP A 48 11.30 -1.23 0.34
N SER A 49 10.14 -1.39 1.00
CA SER A 49 9.06 -2.23 0.49
C SER A 49 8.56 -1.73 -0.87
N VAL A 50 8.26 -0.43 -1.01
CA VAL A 50 7.79 0.11 -2.30
C VAL A 50 8.86 0.03 -3.40
N ALA A 51 10.15 0.12 -3.06
CA ALA A 51 11.22 -0.07 -4.03
C ALA A 51 11.36 -1.53 -4.50
N CYS A 52 11.20 -2.50 -3.59
CA CYS A 52 11.21 -3.92 -3.93
C CYS A 52 10.03 -4.31 -4.84
N PHE A 53 8.85 -3.72 -4.60
CA PHE A 53 7.67 -3.92 -5.43
C PHE A 53 7.90 -3.54 -6.90
N THR A 54 8.71 -2.52 -7.20
CA THR A 54 8.86 -2.03 -8.58
C THR A 54 9.88 -2.80 -9.41
N THR A 55 10.87 -3.46 -8.80
CA THR A 55 12.02 -4.00 -9.55
C THR A 55 12.12 -5.52 -9.57
N THR A 56 11.87 -6.22 -8.47
CA THR A 56 12.09 -7.68 -8.41
C THR A 56 10.81 -8.49 -8.26
N ASP A 57 9.82 -7.99 -7.51
CA ASP A 57 8.57 -8.72 -7.28
C ASP A 57 7.57 -8.54 -8.43
N CYS A 58 7.52 -7.37 -9.08
CA CYS A 58 6.75 -7.19 -10.33
C CYS A 58 7.25 -8.12 -11.45
N ILE A 59 8.56 -8.25 -11.67
CA ILE A 59 9.10 -9.07 -12.77
C ILE A 59 8.78 -10.57 -12.53
N LYS A 60 8.93 -11.06 -11.30
CA LYS A 60 8.63 -12.47 -10.97
C LYS A 60 7.14 -12.77 -11.00
N THR A 61 6.30 -11.85 -10.54
CA THR A 61 4.84 -12.05 -10.58
C THR A 61 4.31 -11.99 -12.02
N THR A 62 4.79 -11.07 -12.87
CA THR A 62 4.44 -11.06 -14.30
C THR A 62 4.83 -12.36 -15.00
N GLN A 63 6.04 -12.89 -14.75
CA GLN A 63 6.46 -14.18 -15.31
C GLN A 63 5.60 -15.36 -14.83
N LEU A 64 5.12 -15.35 -13.58
CA LEU A 64 4.23 -16.39 -13.05
C LEU A 64 2.82 -16.35 -13.67
N TYR A 65 2.24 -15.16 -13.88
CA TYR A 65 0.96 -15.04 -14.58
C TYR A 65 1.06 -15.43 -16.06
N ASP A 66 2.14 -15.04 -16.75
CA ASP A 66 2.41 -15.45 -18.13
C ASP A 66 2.65 -16.96 -18.26
N LEU A 67 3.34 -17.58 -17.30
CA LEU A 67 3.50 -19.04 -17.22
C LEU A 67 2.17 -19.76 -17.02
N HIS A 68 1.27 -19.25 -16.17
CA HIS A 68 -0.06 -19.84 -15.98
C HIS A 68 -0.94 -19.76 -17.24
N LEU A 69 -0.88 -18.66 -17.99
CA LEU A 69 -1.56 -18.52 -19.29
C LEU A 69 -0.93 -19.38 -20.40
N CYS A 70 0.38 -19.61 -20.35
CA CYS A 70 1.09 -20.45 -21.32
C CYS A 70 0.90 -21.96 -21.03
N PHE A 71 0.90 -22.39 -19.77
CA PHE A 71 0.57 -23.77 -19.38
C PHE A 71 -0.88 -24.15 -19.66
N GLY A 72 -1.82 -23.19 -19.58
CA GLY A 72 -3.21 -23.39 -19.99
C GLY A 72 -3.42 -23.61 -21.49
N LYS A 73 -2.48 -23.14 -22.34
CA LYS A 73 -2.50 -23.40 -23.80
C LYS A 73 -1.70 -24.64 -24.20
N PHE A 74 -0.74 -25.08 -23.40
CA PHE A 74 0.10 -26.25 -23.72
C PHE A 74 -0.61 -27.59 -23.49
N THR A 75 -1.66 -27.65 -22.66
CA THR A 75 -2.41 -28.89 -22.38
C THR A 75 -3.57 -29.15 -23.34
N ARG A 76 -3.95 -28.21 -24.23
CA ARG A 76 -5.04 -28.42 -25.21
C ARG A 76 -4.59 -28.89 -26.60
N ASN A 77 -3.35 -28.64 -27.01
CA ASN A 77 -2.87 -28.99 -28.37
C ASN A 77 -2.11 -30.32 -28.47
N ARG A 78 -2.04 -31.13 -27.40
CA ARG A 78 -1.39 -32.45 -27.44
C ARG A 78 -2.36 -33.63 -27.34
N ILE A 79 -3.66 -33.39 -27.18
CA ILE A 79 -4.68 -34.45 -27.02
C ILE A 79 -5.33 -34.83 -28.37
N TYR A 80 -5.13 -34.05 -29.45
CA TYR A 80 -5.70 -34.34 -30.79
C TYR A 80 -4.65 -34.48 -31.91
N ALA A 81 -3.45 -34.98 -31.60
CA ALA A 81 -2.41 -35.27 -32.61
C ALA A 81 -1.85 -36.70 -32.44
N GLY A 82 -2.75 -37.65 -32.21
CA GLY A 82 -2.46 -39.07 -32.03
C GLY A 82 -3.67 -39.91 -32.43
N SER A 83 -4.03 -39.85 -33.71
CA SER A 83 -4.88 -40.82 -34.43
C SER A 83 -4.43 -40.83 -35.88
#